data_AF-A0AAN4ZF16-F1
#
_entry.id   AF-A0AAN4ZF16-F1
#
_cell.length_a   1.000
_cell.length_b   1.000
_cell.length_c   1.000
_cell.angle_alpha   90.00
_cell.angle_beta   90.00
_cell.angle_gamma   90.00
#
_symmetry.space_group_name_H-M   'P 1'
#
loop_
_entity.id
_entity.type
_entity.pdbx_description
1 polymer ?
#
loop_
_entity_poly.entity_id
_entity_poly.type
_entity_poly.pdbx_seq_one_letter_code
_entity_poly.pdbx_strand_id
1 'polypeptide(L)'
;AICLFASQVPFLMFKYYEPRRVICSISEAYYRDGRTLWIQIMLGVNILTLVPYALTWIHLRSREKSSYTKRVFRAISLVMIFDVGGWLTAVSIGKLIQTSAMSGDILLILLEICGCIVQLGISIKPIIYYNTSIEYNKAFRALFGFDRA
;
A
#
# COMPACT_ATOMS: atom_id res chain seq x y z
N ALA A 1 -1.91 -14.54 6.79
CA ALA A 1 -2.50 -13.36 6.12
C ALA A 1 -1.49 -12.65 5.21
N ILE A 2 -0.33 -12.21 5.73
CA ILE A 2 0.71 -11.49 4.96
C ILE A 2 1.25 -12.35 3.80
N CYS A 3 1.63 -13.59 4.09
CA CYS A 3 2.07 -14.52 3.04
C CYS A 3 0.96 -14.81 2.01
N LEU A 4 -0.32 -14.80 2.42
CA LEU A 4 -1.45 -15.01 1.50
C LEU A 4 -1.60 -13.82 0.54
N PHE A 5 -1.61 -12.59 1.04
CA PHE A 5 -1.69 -11.38 0.22
C PHE A 5 -0.44 -11.19 -0.66
N ALA A 6 0.75 -11.46 -0.12
CA ALA A 6 2.00 -11.41 -0.88
C ALA A 6 2.10 -12.55 -1.92
N SER A 7 1.50 -13.72 -1.66
CA SER A 7 1.47 -14.85 -2.59
C SER A 7 0.42 -14.73 -3.69
N GLN A 8 -0.59 -13.87 -3.51
CA GLN A 8 -1.68 -13.71 -4.46
C GLN A 8 -1.18 -13.26 -5.84
N VAL A 9 -0.22 -12.33 -5.86
CA VAL A 9 0.34 -11.77 -7.10
C VAL A 9 1.22 -12.78 -7.87
N PRO A 10 2.20 -13.47 -7.26
CA PRO A 10 2.95 -14.52 -7.95
C PRO A 10 2.06 -15.71 -8.34
N PHE A 11 1.01 -16.01 -7.58
CA PHE A 11 0.01 -17.01 -7.97
C PHE A 11 -0.76 -16.60 -9.23
N LEU A 12 -1.16 -15.33 -9.35
CA LEU A 12 -1.80 -14.79 -10.55
C LEU A 12 -0.84 -14.79 -11.75
N MET A 13 0.44 -14.43 -11.57
CA MET A 13 1.47 -14.56 -12.61
C MET A 13 1.66 -16.00 -13.07
N PHE A 14 1.69 -16.97 -12.16
CA PHE A 14 1.83 -18.38 -12.54
C PHE A 14 0.62 -18.87 -13.36
N LYS A 15 -0.59 -18.44 -12.97
CA LYS A 15 -1.84 -18.76 -13.67
C LYS A 15 -2.01 -18.04 -15.00
N TYR A 16 -1.28 -16.95 -15.26
CA TYR A 16 -1.29 -16.24 -16.55
C TYR A 16 -0.82 -17.13 -17.71
N TYR A 17 0.12 -18.05 -17.46
CA TYR A 17 0.65 -18.95 -18.48
C TYR A 17 -0.32 -20.10 -18.85
N GLU A 18 -1.46 -20.25 -18.16
CA GLU A 18 -2.50 -21.19 -18.59
C GLU A 18 -3.31 -20.60 -19.76
N PRO A 19 -3.34 -21.25 -20.94
CA PRO A 19 -4.13 -20.77 -22.05
C PRO A 19 -5.62 -20.73 -21.66
N ARG A 20 -6.27 -19.57 -21.87
CA ARG A 20 -7.69 -19.23 -21.62
C ARG A 20 -8.06 -18.56 -20.28
N ARG A 21 -7.11 -18.05 -19.49
CA ARG A 21 -7.46 -17.21 -18.32
C ARG A 21 -7.21 -15.72 -18.58
N VAL A 22 -8.28 -14.94 -18.54
CA VAL A 22 -8.21 -13.47 -18.54
C VAL A 22 -8.03 -13.03 -17.09
N ILE A 23 -6.96 -12.30 -16.78
CA ILE A 23 -6.77 -11.70 -15.45
C ILE A 23 -7.54 -10.39 -15.45
N CYS A 24 -8.65 -10.31 -14.71
CA CYS A 24 -9.40 -9.07 -14.58
C CYS A 24 -8.74 -8.17 -13.52
N SER A 25 -8.05 -7.11 -13.95
CA SER A 25 -7.64 -6.05 -13.04
C SER A 25 -8.74 -4.99 -12.93
N ILE A 26 -8.92 -4.38 -11.75
CA ILE A 26 -9.91 -3.28 -11.55
C ILE A 26 -9.65 -2.13 -12.54
N SER A 27 -8.37 -1.92 -12.89
CA SER A 27 -7.97 -0.90 -13.87
C SER A 27 -8.42 -1.17 -15.30
N GLU A 28 -8.72 -2.43 -15.65
CA GLU A 28 -9.19 -2.83 -16.98
C GLU A 28 -10.70 -2.71 -17.15
N ALA A 29 -11.44 -2.62 -16.04
CA ALA A 29 -12.86 -2.27 -16.09
C ALA A 29 -13.09 -0.86 -16.67
N TYR A 30 -12.06 0.00 -16.61
CA TYR A 30 -12.10 1.35 -17.17
C TYR A 30 -11.58 1.37 -18.61
N TYR A 31 -12.47 1.63 -19.56
CA TYR A 31 -12.12 1.74 -20.98
C TYR A 31 -11.43 3.09 -21.29
N ARG A 32 -10.33 3.04 -22.06
CA ARG A 32 -9.54 4.21 -22.55
C ARG A 32 -9.30 5.28 -21.48
N ASP A 33 -9.96 6.43 -21.60
CA ASP A 33 -9.72 7.63 -20.79
C ASP A 33 -10.09 7.43 -19.32
N GLY A 34 -10.99 6.48 -19.03
CA GLY A 34 -11.35 6.13 -17.65
C GLY A 34 -10.15 5.60 -16.86
N ARG A 35 -9.23 4.87 -17.50
CA ARG A 35 -8.03 4.33 -16.86
C ARG A 35 -7.06 5.44 -16.47
N THR A 36 -6.87 6.42 -17.35
CA THR A 36 -6.02 7.58 -17.12
C THR A 36 -6.60 8.47 -16.02
N LEU A 37 -7.91 8.72 -16.05
CA LEU A 37 -8.62 9.48 -15.03
C LEU A 37 -8.53 8.80 -13.65
N TRP A 38 -8.71 7.48 -13.61
CA TRP A 38 -8.55 6.70 -12.38
C TRP A 38 -7.15 6.85 -11.77
N ILE A 39 -6.10 6.71 -12.59
CA ILE A 39 -4.71 6.88 -12.16
C ILE A 39 -4.46 8.30 -11.63
N GLN A 40 -4.98 9.32 -12.31
CA GLN A 40 -4.84 10.72 -11.87
C GLN A 40 -5.56 11.00 -10.56
N ILE A 41 -6.78 10.48 -10.37
CA ILE A 41 -7.53 10.59 -9.12
C ILE A 41 -6.79 9.88 -8.00
N MET A 42 -6.31 8.66 -8.22
CA MET A 42 -5.55 7.91 -7.22
C MET A 42 -4.26 8.63 -6.83
N LEU A 43 -3.56 9.23 -7.79
CA LEU A 43 -2.38 10.07 -7.51
C LEU A 43 -2.76 11.29 -6.66
N GLY A 44 -3.83 11.99 -7.05
CA GLY A 44 -4.32 13.17 -6.34
C GLY A 44 -4.73 12.86 -4.90
N VAL A 45 -5.46 11.76 -4.68
CA VAL A 45 -5.84 11.29 -3.35
C VAL A 45 -4.61 10.95 -2.52
N ASN A 46 -3.64 10.21 -3.06
CA ASN A 46 -2.41 9.87 -2.33
C ASN A 46 -1.61 11.13 -1.95
N ILE A 47 -1.50 12.11 -2.83
CA ILE A 47 -0.85 13.40 -2.51
C ILE A 47 -1.63 14.15 -1.43
N LEU A 48 -2.96 14.21 -1.55
CA LEU A 48 -3.82 14.88 -0.57
C LEU A 48 -3.67 14.25 0.82
N THR A 49 -3.50 12.92 0.91
CA THR A 49 -3.26 12.28 2.20
C THR A 49 -1.98 12.76 2.86
N LEU A 50 -0.95 13.21 2.15
CA LEU A 50 0.28 13.71 2.76
C LEU A 50 0.07 14.99 3.59
N VAL A 51 -0.94 15.80 3.27
CA VAL A 51 -1.24 17.08 3.93
C VAL A 51 -1.48 16.92 5.44
N PRO A 52 -2.45 16.10 5.92
CA PRO A 52 -2.67 15.92 7.35
C PRO A 52 -1.43 15.34 8.08
N TYR A 53 -0.62 14.50 7.43
CA TYR A 53 0.61 13.97 8.05
C TYR A 53 1.72 15.02 8.14
N ALA A 54 1.87 15.87 7.13
CA ALA A 54 2.79 17.00 7.18
C ALA A 54 2.38 17.99 8.29
N LEU A 55 1.08 18.30 8.39
CA LEU A 55 0.56 19.18 9.44
C LEU A 55 0.77 18.58 10.84
N THR A 56 0.49 17.30 11.03
CA THR A 56 0.73 16.62 12.31
C THR A 56 2.21 16.52 12.65
N TRP A 57 3.10 16.33 11.68
CA TRP A 57 4.55 16.35 11.87
C TRP A 57 5.05 17.73 12.34
N ILE A 58 4.62 18.81 11.67
CA ILE A 58 4.98 20.18 12.05
C ILE A 58 4.48 20.48 13.46
N HIS A 59 3.22 20.13 13.74
CA HIS A 59 2.63 20.33 15.05
C HIS A 59 3.34 19.53 16.16
N LEU A 60 3.81 18.31 15.84
CA LEU A 60 4.55 17.47 16.78
C LEU A 60 5.97 18.02 17.03
N ARG A 61 6.63 18.56 16.00
CA ARG A 61 7.96 19.16 16.14
C ARG A 61 7.95 20.44 16.98
N SER A 62 6.85 21.18 16.94
CA SER A 62 6.70 22.47 17.64
C SER A 62 6.44 22.34 19.16
N ARG A 63 6.14 21.15 19.70
CA ARG A 63 5.79 20.98 21.12
C ARG A 63 6.64 19.92 21.79
N GLU A 64 7.12 20.19 23.01
CA GLU A 64 7.61 19.13 23.89
C GLU A 64 6.44 18.18 24.20
N LYS A 65 6.54 16.96 23.70
CA LYS A 65 5.48 15.95 23.78
C LYS A 65 6.00 14.70 24.46
N SER A 66 5.10 14.02 25.17
CA SER A 66 5.37 12.76 25.86
C SER A 66 5.98 11.71 24.93
N SER A 67 6.80 10.82 25.52
CA SER A 67 7.40 9.68 24.81
C SER A 67 6.35 8.82 24.09
N TYR A 68 5.14 8.71 24.67
CA TYR A 68 3.99 8.06 24.07
C TYR A 68 3.57 8.67 22.73
N THR A 69 3.43 10.00 22.65
CA THR A 69 3.02 10.68 21.41
C THR A 69 4.04 10.49 20.29
N LYS A 70 5.34 10.57 20.63
CA LYS A 70 6.44 10.33 19.67
C LYS A 70 6.40 8.91 19.11
N ARG A 71 6.12 7.91 19.96
CA ARG A 71 6.01 6.51 19.56
C ARG A 71 4.82 6.26 18.63
N VAL A 72 3.65 6.79 18.96
CA VAL A 72 2.44 6.70 18.12
C VAL A 72 2.70 7.35 16.76
N PHE A 73 3.28 8.54 16.75
CA PHE A 73 3.61 9.23 15.50
C PHE A 73 4.59 8.43 14.65
N ARG A 74 5.66 7.87 15.24
CA ARG A 74 6.61 7.00 14.52
C ARG A 74 5.92 5.81 13.86
N ALA A 75 4.97 5.17 14.53
CA ALA A 75 4.19 4.07 13.96
C ALA A 75 3.42 4.52 12.72
N ILE A 76 2.71 5.64 12.85
CA ILE A 76 1.87 6.22 11.80
C ILE A 76 2.74 6.66 10.61
N SER A 77 3.90 7.28 10.85
CA SER A 77 4.84 7.65 9.79
C SER A 77 5.39 6.45 9.05
N LEU A 78 5.72 5.36 9.75
CA LEU A 78 6.17 4.13 9.10
C LEU A 78 5.06 3.56 8.20
N VAL A 79 3.83 3.47 8.70
CA VAL A 79 2.69 3.03 7.89
C VAL A 79 2.50 3.91 6.67
N MET A 80 2.62 5.23 6.81
CA MET A 80 2.55 6.17 5.70
C MET A 80 3.62 5.95 4.64
N ILE A 81 4.88 5.76 5.04
CA ILE A 81 5.98 5.53 4.11
C ILE A 81 5.73 4.27 3.28
N PHE A 82 5.29 3.18 3.92
CA PHE A 82 5.05 1.92 3.20
C PHE A 82 3.77 1.94 2.37
N ASP A 83 2.69 2.51 2.89
CA ASP A 83 1.39 2.52 2.22
C ASP A 83 1.34 3.57 1.11
N VAL A 84 1.50 4.84 1.48
CA VAL A 84 1.44 5.96 0.53
C VAL A 84 2.64 5.94 -0.40
N GLY A 85 3.83 5.57 0.10
CA GLY A 85 5.00 5.36 -0.76
C GLY A 85 4.79 4.21 -1.74
N GLY A 86 4.20 3.09 -1.31
CA GLY A 86 3.88 1.97 -2.20
C GLY A 86 2.87 2.35 -3.28
N TRP A 87 1.79 3.04 -2.92
CA TRP A 87 0.78 3.53 -3.88
C TRP A 87 1.34 4.59 -4.83
N LEU A 88 2.07 5.58 -4.33
CA LEU A 88 2.70 6.61 -5.17
C LEU A 88 3.68 5.97 -6.17
N THR A 89 4.47 4.99 -5.73
CA THR A 89 5.41 4.28 -6.60
C THR A 89 4.67 3.51 -7.68
N ALA A 90 3.65 2.72 -7.31
CA ALA A 90 2.85 1.94 -8.25
C ALA A 90 2.12 2.81 -9.29
N VAL A 91 1.51 3.92 -8.84
CA VAL A 91 0.77 4.85 -9.72
C VAL A 91 1.73 5.63 -10.62
N SER A 92 2.91 6.03 -10.12
CA SER A 92 3.92 6.72 -10.92
C SER A 92 4.51 5.82 -12.00
N ILE A 93 4.84 4.58 -11.65
CA ILE A 93 5.31 3.57 -12.61
C ILE A 93 4.20 3.27 -13.62
N GLY A 94 2.95 3.09 -13.18
CA GLY A 94 1.80 2.89 -14.08
C GLY A 94 1.62 4.04 -15.08
N LYS A 95 1.80 5.29 -14.65
CA LYS A 95 1.76 6.46 -15.54
C LYS A 95 2.94 6.46 -16.53
N LEU A 96 4.16 6.17 -16.08
CA LEU A 96 5.35 6.08 -16.94
C LEU A 96 5.18 5.03 -18.04
N ILE A 97 4.63 3.87 -17.67
CA ILE A 97 4.35 2.76 -18.59
C ILE A 97 3.31 3.17 -19.63
N GLN A 98 2.26 3.90 -19.25
CA GLN A 98 1.27 4.40 -20.23
C GLN A 98 1.84 5.40 -21.22
N THR A 99 2.81 6.22 -20.80
CA THR A 99 3.47 7.19 -21.68
C THR A 99 4.54 6.57 -22.58
N SER A 100 5.00 5.36 -22.27
CA SER A 100 5.98 4.65 -23.08
C SER A 100 5.27 3.69 -24.02
N ALA A 101 5.64 3.71 -25.31
CA ALA A 101 5.05 2.83 -26.34
C ALA A 101 5.55 1.38 -26.20
N MET A 102 5.29 0.75 -25.05
CA MET A 102 5.69 -0.62 -24.73
C MET A 102 4.71 -1.65 -25.29
N SER A 103 5.22 -2.84 -25.62
CA SER A 103 4.44 -4.01 -25.99
C SER A 103 3.55 -4.50 -24.83
N GLY A 104 2.34 -4.98 -25.16
CA GLY A 104 1.29 -5.31 -24.18
C GLY A 104 1.69 -6.33 -23.10
N ASP A 105 2.53 -7.31 -23.43
CA ASP A 105 2.97 -8.33 -22.47
C ASP A 105 3.90 -7.78 -21.38
N ILE A 106 4.82 -6.89 -21.76
CA ILE A 106 5.75 -6.22 -20.83
C ILE A 106 4.97 -5.28 -19.91
N LEU A 107 3.96 -4.61 -20.45
CA LEU A 107 3.06 -3.72 -19.70
C LEU A 107 2.30 -4.47 -18.60
N LEU A 108 1.82 -5.69 -18.90
CA LEU A 108 1.10 -6.52 -17.93
C LEU A 108 2.02 -6.99 -16.79
N ILE A 109 3.22 -7.47 -17.13
CA ILE A 109 4.22 -7.91 -16.13
C ILE A 109 4.59 -6.77 -15.18
N LEU A 110 4.84 -5.57 -15.70
CA LEU A 110 5.22 -4.40 -14.90
C LEU A 110 4.08 -3.91 -14.00
N LEU A 111 2.84 -3.89 -14.49
CA LEU A 111 1.67 -3.54 -13.68
C LEU A 111 1.49 -4.50 -12.51
N GLU A 112 1.75 -5.79 -12.74
CA GLU A 112 1.62 -6.82 -11.73
C GLU A 112 2.73 -6.72 -10.65
N ILE A 113 3.97 -6.39 -11.06
CA ILE A 113 5.05 -6.04 -10.12
C ILE A 113 4.68 -4.82 -9.28
N CYS A 114 4.03 -3.80 -9.85
CA CYS A 114 3.55 -2.65 -9.10
C CYS A 114 2.47 -3.05 -8.07
N GLY A 115 1.61 -4.01 -8.43
CA GLY A 115 0.64 -4.62 -7.53
C GLY A 115 1.30 -5.27 -6.31
N CYS A 116 2.44 -5.97 -6.48
CA CYS A 116 3.20 -6.54 -5.36
C CYS A 116 3.60 -5.48 -4.33
N ILE A 117 4.09 -4.32 -4.78
CA ILE A 117 4.57 -3.24 -3.89
C ILE A 117 3.43 -2.73 -3.01
N VAL A 118 2.25 -2.53 -3.61
CA VAL A 118 1.04 -2.08 -2.89
C VAL A 118 0.59 -3.14 -1.88
N GLN A 119 0.55 -4.41 -2.28
CA GLN A 119 0.11 -5.50 -1.41
C GLN A 119 1.05 -5.72 -0.23
N LEU A 120 2.36 -5.55 -0.43
CA LEU A 120 3.34 -5.54 0.67
C LEU A 120 3.10 -4.36 1.61
N GLY A 121 2.82 -3.17 1.08
CA GLY A 121 2.47 -1.98 1.86
C GLY A 121 1.21 -2.16 2.73
N ILE A 122 0.20 -2.87 2.24
CA ILE A 122 -0.99 -3.24 3.02
C ILE A 122 -0.65 -4.29 4.08
N SER A 123 0.12 -5.31 3.70
CA SER A 123 0.43 -6.46 4.54
C SER A 123 1.37 -6.13 5.70
N ILE A 124 2.23 -5.11 5.58
CA ILE A 124 3.18 -4.75 6.63
C ILE A 124 2.54 -3.96 7.79
N LYS A 125 1.35 -3.35 7.58
CA LYS A 125 0.69 -2.50 8.58
C LYS A 125 0.45 -3.18 9.93
N PRO A 126 -0.10 -4.41 10.00
CA PRO A 126 -0.31 -5.10 11.27
C PRO A 126 1.00 -5.34 12.03
N ILE A 127 2.10 -5.64 11.33
CA ILE A 127 3.43 -5.82 11.94
C ILE A 127 3.91 -4.50 12.55
N ILE A 128 3.80 -3.40 11.81
CA ILE A 128 4.22 -2.07 12.29
C ILE A 128 3.41 -1.66 13.52
N TYR A 129 2.08 -1.86 13.48
CA TYR A 129 1.22 -1.54 14.62
C TYR A 129 1.49 -2.43 15.82
N TYR A 130 1.70 -3.74 15.64
CA TYR A 130 1.99 -4.65 16.74
C TYR A 130 3.31 -4.34 17.46
N ASN A 131 4.36 -3.97 16.73
CA ASN A 131 5.67 -3.64 17.31
C ASN A 131 5.70 -2.23 17.91
N THR A 132 4.98 -1.29 17.31
CA THR A 132 5.12 0.12 17.68
C THR A 132 4.01 0.62 18.61
N SER A 133 2.80 0.05 18.61
CA SER A 133 1.70 0.50 19.47
C SER A 133 1.46 -0.49 20.60
N ILE A 134 1.66 -0.03 21.85
CA ILE A 134 1.42 -0.83 23.06
C ILE A 134 -0.07 -1.20 23.14
N GLU A 135 -0.96 -0.26 22.85
CA GLU A 135 -2.40 -0.48 22.90
C GLU A 135 -2.86 -1.48 21.84
N TYR A 136 -2.27 -1.41 20.63
CA TYR A 136 -2.56 -2.39 19.59
C TYR A 136 -2.02 -3.78 19.95
N ASN A 137 -0.84 -3.85 20.58
CA ASN A 137 -0.27 -5.09 21.07
C ASN A 137 -1.15 -5.73 22.17
N LYS A 138 -1.61 -4.93 23.15
CA LYS A 138 -2.55 -5.37 24.19
C LYS A 138 -3.85 -5.89 23.59
N ALA A 139 -4.47 -5.13 22.69
CA ALA A 139 -5.70 -5.57 22.01
C ALA A 139 -5.49 -6.87 21.23
N PHE A 140 -4.34 -7.03 20.57
CA PHE A 140 -3.99 -8.25 19.85
C PHE A 140 -3.79 -9.43 20.81
N ARG A 141 -3.08 -9.24 21.93
CA ARG A 141 -2.91 -10.27 22.97
C ARG A 141 -4.23 -10.69 23.60
N ALA A 142 -5.11 -9.73 23.87
CA ALA A 142 -6.46 -9.99 24.36
C ALA A 142 -7.30 -10.80 23.35
N LEU A 143 -7.22 -10.46 22.06
CA LEU A 143 -7.94 -11.18 20.99
C LEU A 143 -7.50 -12.65 20.87
N PHE A 144 -6.20 -12.93 21.05
CA PHE A 144 -5.63 -14.28 20.96
C PHE A 144 -5.50 -14.99 22.32
N GLY A 145 -5.98 -14.39 23.40
CA GLY A 145 -5.97 -14.99 24.75
C GLY A 145 -4.60 -15.06 25.43
N PHE A 146 -3.59 -14.35 24.92
CA PHE A 146 -2.24 -14.30 25.50
C PHE A 146 -2.13 -13.46 26.80
N ASP A 147 -3.21 -12.80 27.22
CA ASP A 147 -3.29 -12.04 28.49
C ASP A 147 -3.68 -12.90 29.71
N ARG A 148 -3.88 -14.23 29.54
CA ARG A 148 -4.20 -15.17 30.64
C ARG A 148 -3.05 -16.11 31.02
N ALA A 149 -1.81 -15.62 31.01
CA ALA A 149 -0.65 -16.33 31.56
C ALA A 149 0.11 -15.44 32.53
#